data_AF-A0A949AKS5-F1
#
_entry.id   AF-A0A949AKS5-F1
#
_cell.length_a   1.000
_cell.length_b   1.000
_cell.length_c   1.000
_cell.angle_alpha   90.00
_cell.angle_beta   90.00
_cell.angle_gamma   90.00
#
_symmetry.space_group_name_H-M   'P 1'
#
loop_
_entity.id
_entity.type
_entity.pdbx_description
1 polymer ?
#
loop_
_entity_poly.entity_id
_entity_poly.type
_entity_poly.pdbx_seq_one_letter_code
_entity_poly.pdbx_strand_id
1 'polypeptide(L)'
;MKISCQNNSLIGFKYTISIFIAFLVFILLSITSISADESSEVLFSNPVMLGTVLISAKRVGSEGEDTAENVTVYTKKEIERTSANNLGEVLKYIPGVDVSVTNQFGQATSLSIHGSNSRQVLLMIDGIPFNTQLSGQADPAIIPVENIERIEILKGASSSVWGSSLGGVINVITKDVGDSVVPKGKFKTTFAGFSTTKNSLELAGKISDVGYFVSGSYLETDGIKSRSDAQEKKIFGKVSASINDALKIISSFGYT
;
A
#
# COMPACT_ATOMS: atom_id res chain seq x y z
N MET A 1 -12.96 -50.94 36.40
CA MET A 1 -12.40 -50.59 35.08
C MET A 1 -12.91 -49.19 34.75
N LYS A 2 -11.99 -48.20 34.66
CA LYS A 2 -12.28 -46.78 34.35
C LYS A 2 -12.84 -46.65 32.93
N ILE A 3 -13.71 -45.66 32.69
CA ILE A 3 -13.45 -44.48 31.84
C ILE A 3 -14.56 -43.45 32.11
N SER A 4 -14.12 -42.27 32.54
CA SER A 4 -14.89 -41.02 32.63
C SER A 4 -14.85 -40.35 31.26
N CYS A 5 -16.00 -39.88 30.76
CA CYS A 5 -16.06 -39.09 29.53
C CYS A 5 -16.93 -37.83 29.72
N GLN A 6 -16.28 -36.71 29.40
CA GLN A 6 -16.79 -35.48 28.80
C GLN A 6 -17.77 -34.61 29.60
N ASN A 7 -17.20 -33.56 30.20
CA ASN A 7 -17.94 -32.31 30.43
C ASN A 7 -16.94 -31.14 30.36
N ASN A 8 -16.67 -30.58 29.17
CA ASN A 8 -15.81 -29.39 29.06
C ASN A 8 -16.02 -28.48 27.83
N SER A 9 -17.04 -28.67 26.98
CA SER A 9 -17.25 -27.80 25.80
C SER A 9 -18.16 -26.59 26.04
N LEU A 10 -18.90 -26.54 27.15
CA LEU A 10 -19.86 -25.45 27.43
C LEU A 10 -19.25 -24.25 28.16
N ILE A 11 -18.00 -24.35 28.59
CA ILE A 11 -17.31 -23.31 29.37
C ILE A 11 -16.61 -22.30 28.45
N GLY A 12 -15.99 -22.76 27.34
CA GLY A 12 -15.33 -21.88 26.38
C GLY A 12 -16.27 -20.92 25.64
N PHE A 13 -17.47 -21.38 25.26
CA PHE A 13 -18.45 -20.57 24.54
C PHE A 13 -19.01 -19.41 25.37
N LYS A 14 -19.12 -19.60 26.70
CA LYS A 14 -19.55 -18.54 27.63
C LYS A 14 -18.51 -17.43 27.75
N TYR A 15 -17.21 -17.76 27.71
CA TYR A 15 -16.15 -16.76 27.78
C TYR A 15 -16.00 -15.96 26.49
N THR A 16 -16.17 -16.57 25.32
CA THR A 16 -16.12 -15.85 24.03
C THR A 16 -17.24 -14.82 23.91
N ILE A 17 -18.45 -15.17 24.33
CA ILE A 17 -19.60 -14.25 24.36
C ILE A 17 -19.39 -13.13 25.39
N SER A 18 -18.87 -13.46 26.59
CA SER A 18 -18.58 -12.47 27.62
C SER A 18 -17.52 -11.46 27.19
N ILE A 19 -16.46 -11.91 26.50
CA ILE A 19 -15.41 -11.05 25.95
C ILE A 19 -15.94 -10.16 24.82
N PHE A 20 -16.81 -10.70 23.95
CA PHE A 20 -17.42 -9.93 22.87
C PHE A 20 -18.38 -8.85 23.39
N ILE A 21 -19.16 -9.15 24.44
CA ILE A 21 -20.05 -8.19 25.11
C ILE A 21 -19.22 -7.13 25.85
N ALA A 22 -18.12 -7.50 26.52
CA ALA A 22 -17.23 -6.54 27.17
C ALA A 22 -16.57 -5.58 26.18
N PHE A 23 -16.19 -6.06 24.99
CA PHE A 23 -15.62 -5.24 23.92
C PHE A 23 -16.67 -4.29 23.30
N LEU A 24 -17.91 -4.75 23.14
CA LEU A 24 -19.03 -3.92 22.68
C LEU A 24 -19.38 -2.80 23.69
N VAL A 25 -19.35 -3.12 24.99
CA VAL A 25 -19.59 -2.15 26.08
C VAL A 25 -18.45 -1.13 26.18
N PHE A 26 -17.20 -1.54 25.94
CA PHE A 26 -16.05 -0.64 25.89
C PHE A 26 -16.12 0.34 24.69
N ILE A 27 -16.62 -0.13 23.54
CA ILE A 27 -16.90 0.71 22.37
C ILE A 27 -18.02 1.71 22.67
N LEU A 28 -19.10 1.29 23.36
CA LEU A 28 -20.20 2.20 23.72
C LEU A 28 -19.81 3.27 24.74
N LEU A 29 -18.92 2.97 25.70
CA LEU A 29 -18.46 3.96 26.68
C LEU A 29 -17.53 5.02 26.07
N SER A 30 -16.92 4.76 24.91
CA SER A 30 -16.01 5.71 24.24
C SER A 30 -16.73 6.80 23.44
N ILE A 31 -18.06 6.72 23.28
CA ILE A 31 -18.86 7.64 22.44
C ILE A 31 -19.34 8.88 23.24
N THR A 32 -19.23 8.89 24.57
CA THR A 32 -19.82 9.94 25.44
C THR A 32 -18.99 11.23 25.55
N SER A 33 -17.91 11.39 24.77
CA SER A 33 -17.11 12.63 24.75
C SER A 33 -17.16 13.38 23.42
N ILE A 34 -18.18 13.15 22.59
CA ILE A 34 -18.43 14.01 21.44
C ILE A 34 -19.22 15.25 21.91
N SER A 35 -18.49 16.32 22.19
CA SER A 35 -19.09 17.66 22.29
C SER A 35 -19.55 18.05 20.89
N ALA A 36 -20.86 18.22 20.71
CA ALA A 36 -21.43 18.81 19.51
C ALA A 36 -21.15 20.31 19.51
N ASP A 37 -20.20 20.74 18.70
CA ASP A 37 -19.97 22.15 18.38
C ASP A 37 -20.63 22.43 17.02
N GLU A 38 -21.78 23.11 17.06
CA GLU A 38 -22.43 23.67 15.87
C GLU A 38 -21.65 24.91 15.43
N SER A 39 -20.71 24.73 14.49
CA SER A 39 -20.14 25.84 13.73
C SER A 39 -20.51 25.70 12.25
N SER A 40 -21.30 26.65 11.79
CA SER A 40 -21.68 26.88 10.40
C SER A 40 -20.50 27.47 9.62
N GLU A 41 -19.83 26.65 8.81
CA GLU A 41 -18.78 27.13 7.91
C GLU A 41 -19.32 27.51 6.52
N VAL A 42 -19.07 28.77 6.20
CA VAL A 42 -19.39 29.48 4.97
C VAL A 42 -18.55 28.91 3.82
N LEU A 43 -19.20 28.60 2.70
CA LEU A 43 -18.57 28.18 1.45
C LEU A 43 -17.71 29.31 0.85
N PHE A 44 -16.47 29.43 1.29
CA PHE A 44 -15.43 30.09 0.52
C PHE A 44 -14.57 29.03 -0.16
N SER A 45 -14.75 28.94 -1.48
CA SER A 45 -13.88 28.21 -2.38
C SER A 45 -12.45 28.75 -2.27
N ASN A 46 -11.62 28.09 -1.47
CA ASN A 46 -10.17 28.25 -1.58
C ASN A 46 -9.78 27.75 -2.98
N PRO A 47 -9.04 28.53 -3.79
CA PRO A 47 -8.49 28.01 -5.03
C PRO A 47 -7.61 26.81 -4.68
N VAL A 48 -7.91 25.67 -5.30
CA VAL A 48 -7.08 24.47 -5.23
C VAL A 48 -5.75 24.82 -5.88
N MET A 49 -4.80 25.27 -5.07
CA MET A 49 -3.39 25.30 -5.45
C MET A 49 -2.95 23.84 -5.54
N LEU A 50 -2.95 23.28 -6.76
CA LEU A 50 -2.25 22.04 -7.04
C LEU A 50 -0.78 22.30 -6.75
N GLY A 51 -0.30 21.85 -5.59
CA GLY A 51 1.12 21.84 -5.30
C GLY A 51 1.86 21.09 -6.40
N THR A 52 2.95 21.68 -6.90
CA THR A 52 3.88 21.02 -7.81
C THR A 52 4.26 19.65 -7.24
N VAL A 53 3.87 18.58 -7.92
CA VAL A 53 4.26 17.23 -7.53
C VAL A 53 5.71 17.04 -7.94
N LEU A 54 6.62 17.04 -6.97
CA LEU A 54 8.01 16.64 -7.21
C LEU A 54 8.03 15.15 -7.57
N ILE A 55 8.37 14.86 -8.82
CA ILE A 55 8.49 13.50 -9.36
C ILE A 55 9.85 12.93 -8.94
N SER A 56 9.86 11.84 -8.18
CA SER A 56 11.09 11.21 -7.67
C SER A 56 11.83 10.40 -8.74
N ALA A 57 11.13 10.01 -9.82
CA ALA A 57 11.74 9.40 -11.00
C ALA A 57 12.74 10.32 -11.75
N LYS A 58 12.98 11.54 -11.27
CA LYS A 58 14.03 12.43 -11.75
C LYS A 58 15.20 12.42 -10.76
N ARG A 59 16.39 12.02 -11.22
CA ARG A 59 17.64 12.06 -10.41
C ARG A 59 18.02 13.49 -9.96
N VAL A 60 17.39 14.51 -10.55
CA VAL A 60 17.63 15.93 -10.27
C VAL A 60 16.27 16.57 -10.06
N GLY A 61 15.96 16.97 -8.83
CA GLY A 61 14.74 17.72 -8.54
C GLY A 61 14.65 18.93 -9.48
N SER A 62 13.64 18.94 -10.33
CA SER A 62 13.16 20.19 -10.90
C SER A 62 11.67 20.23 -10.66
N GLU A 63 11.24 21.40 -10.23
CA GLU A 63 9.84 21.81 -10.22
C GLU A 63 9.27 21.73 -11.65
N GLY A 64 7.94 21.73 -11.69
CA GLY A 64 7.13 21.43 -12.86
C GLY A 64 7.39 22.36 -14.05
N GLU A 65 6.84 21.91 -15.18
CA GLU A 65 6.75 22.64 -16.44
C GLU A 65 8.07 22.83 -17.21
N ASP A 66 8.80 21.75 -17.52
CA ASP A 66 9.36 21.53 -18.88
C ASP A 66 10.21 20.26 -18.91
N THR A 67 9.60 19.13 -19.25
CA THR A 67 10.38 17.96 -19.70
C THR A 67 9.65 17.26 -20.84
N ALA A 68 10.39 16.95 -21.91
CA ALA A 68 9.92 16.25 -23.10
C ALA A 68 9.58 14.76 -22.87
N GLU A 69 9.58 14.28 -21.62
CA GLU A 69 9.32 12.89 -21.26
C GLU A 69 7.90 12.73 -20.70
N ASN A 70 7.13 11.80 -21.26
CA ASN A 70 5.74 11.53 -20.92
C ASN A 70 5.65 10.74 -19.59
N VAL A 71 5.77 11.45 -18.47
CA VAL A 71 5.57 10.88 -17.12
C VAL A 71 4.12 11.07 -16.71
N THR A 72 3.43 9.95 -16.42
CA THR A 72 2.08 9.97 -15.86
C THR A 72 2.14 9.65 -14.37
N VAL A 73 1.46 10.43 -13.54
CA VAL A 73 1.35 10.21 -12.09
C VAL A 73 -0.05 9.75 -11.74
N TYR A 74 -0.15 8.63 -11.03
CA TYR A 74 -1.39 8.10 -10.47
C TYR A 74 -1.41 8.36 -8.97
N THR A 75 -2.34 9.20 -8.55
CA THR A 75 -2.51 9.64 -7.15
C THR A 75 -3.15 8.57 -6.28
N LYS A 76 -2.97 8.67 -4.97
CA LYS A 76 -3.66 7.84 -3.98
C LYS A 76 -5.16 7.73 -4.21
N LYS A 77 -5.83 8.84 -4.54
CA LYS A 77 -7.28 8.87 -4.77
C LYS A 77 -7.67 8.05 -6.01
N GLU A 78 -6.88 8.09 -7.07
CA GLU A 78 -7.11 7.27 -8.27
C GLU A 78 -6.85 5.79 -7.98
N ILE A 79 -5.78 5.49 -7.24
CA ILE A 79 -5.45 4.13 -6.80
C ILE A 79 -6.57 3.55 -5.94
N GLU A 80 -7.08 4.30 -4.95
CA GLU A 80 -8.16 3.85 -4.06
C GLU A 80 -9.47 3.55 -4.82
N ARG A 81 -9.72 4.21 -5.96
CA ARG A 81 -10.91 3.95 -6.80
C ARG A 81 -10.85 2.62 -7.55
N THR A 82 -9.68 2.02 -7.71
CA THR A 82 -9.52 0.73 -8.41
C THR A 82 -9.99 -0.46 -7.57
N SER A 83 -10.16 -0.28 -6.26
CA SER A 83 -10.40 -1.37 -5.29
C SER A 83 -9.38 -2.51 -5.37
N ALA A 84 -8.18 -2.23 -5.89
CA ALA A 84 -7.08 -3.19 -6.02
C ALA A 84 -6.49 -3.54 -4.64
N ASN A 85 -5.92 -4.74 -4.52
CA ASN A 85 -5.27 -5.23 -3.30
C ASN A 85 -3.76 -5.04 -3.29
N ASN A 86 -3.14 -4.99 -4.47
CA ASN A 86 -1.70 -4.87 -4.66
C ASN A 86 -1.40 -4.01 -5.89
N LEU A 87 -0.14 -3.60 -6.05
CA LEU A 87 0.28 -2.79 -7.19
C LEU A 87 -0.03 -3.48 -8.53
N GLY A 88 0.18 -4.79 -8.64
CA GLY A 88 -0.10 -5.54 -9.87
C GLY A 88 -1.56 -5.38 -10.35
N GLU A 89 -2.51 -5.37 -9.43
CA GLU A 89 -3.93 -5.11 -9.73
C GLU A 89 -4.19 -3.67 -10.13
N VAL A 90 -3.53 -2.69 -9.48
CA VAL A 90 -3.64 -1.27 -9.86
C VAL A 90 -3.14 -1.05 -11.29
N LEU A 91 -1.97 -1.62 -11.61
CA LEU A 91 -1.32 -1.44 -12.91
C LEU A 91 -2.12 -1.99 -14.09
N LYS A 92 -3.03 -2.96 -13.87
CA LYS A 92 -3.95 -3.47 -14.91
C LYS A 92 -4.92 -2.41 -15.44
N TYR A 93 -5.19 -1.37 -14.66
CA TYR A 93 -6.09 -0.29 -15.07
C TYR A 93 -5.36 0.84 -15.81
N ILE A 94 -4.04 0.74 -15.96
CA ILE A 94 -3.21 1.78 -16.54
C ILE A 94 -3.02 1.50 -18.04
N PRO A 95 -3.44 2.41 -18.94
CA PRO A 95 -3.30 2.21 -20.37
C PRO A 95 -1.84 2.04 -20.80
N GLY A 96 -1.59 1.02 -21.62
CA GLY A 96 -0.25 0.70 -22.15
C GLY A 96 0.64 -0.08 -21.18
N VAL A 97 0.14 -0.42 -19.99
CA VAL A 97 0.80 -1.33 -19.04
C VAL A 97 0.05 -2.65 -19.03
N ASP A 98 0.77 -3.74 -19.29
CA ASP A 98 0.24 -5.10 -19.27
C ASP A 98 0.85 -5.85 -18.08
N VAL A 99 0.00 -6.53 -17.33
CA VAL A 99 0.39 -7.32 -16.15
C VAL A 99 0.00 -8.76 -16.39
N SER A 100 1.00 -9.64 -16.51
CA SER A 100 0.74 -11.07 -16.65
C SER A 100 0.71 -11.75 -15.29
N VAL A 101 -0.41 -12.44 -15.00
CA VAL A 101 -0.63 -13.16 -13.74
C VAL A 101 -0.50 -14.65 -14.00
N THR A 102 0.40 -15.32 -13.28
CA THR A 102 0.57 -16.77 -13.42
C THR A 102 -0.39 -17.48 -12.47
N ASN A 103 -1.67 -17.56 -12.87
CA ASN A 103 -2.70 -18.51 -12.42
C ASN A 103 -2.98 -18.70 -10.91
N GLN A 104 -2.36 -17.96 -10.00
CA GLN A 104 -2.60 -17.97 -8.55
C GLN A 104 -2.95 -16.57 -8.06
N PHE A 105 -3.80 -16.51 -7.02
CA PHE A 105 -4.16 -15.25 -6.38
C PHE A 105 -2.90 -14.59 -5.81
N GLY A 106 -2.73 -13.28 -6.04
CA GLY A 106 -1.57 -12.54 -5.52
C GLY A 106 -0.24 -12.73 -6.24
N GLN A 107 -0.19 -13.48 -7.36
CA GLN A 107 1.06 -13.75 -8.10
C GLN A 107 1.08 -13.02 -9.45
N ALA A 108 1.53 -11.76 -9.48
CA ALA A 108 1.75 -11.02 -10.72
C ALA A 108 3.20 -11.19 -11.17
N THR A 109 3.42 -12.03 -12.18
CA THR A 109 4.79 -12.52 -12.43
C THR A 109 5.60 -11.64 -13.37
N SER A 110 4.95 -10.81 -14.19
CA SER A 110 5.67 -9.91 -15.10
C SER A 110 4.88 -8.68 -15.51
N LEU A 111 5.63 -7.62 -15.81
CA LEU A 111 5.18 -6.33 -16.30
C LEU A 111 5.68 -6.12 -17.72
N SER A 112 4.86 -5.56 -18.60
CA SER A 112 5.30 -5.06 -19.91
C SER A 112 4.66 -3.71 -20.19
N ILE A 113 5.36 -2.85 -20.93
CA ILE A 113 4.85 -1.54 -21.34
C ILE A 113 4.88 -1.48 -22.87
N HIS A 114 3.74 -1.21 -23.50
CA HIS A 114 3.60 -1.18 -24.97
C HIS A 114 4.18 -2.43 -25.67
N GLY A 115 3.98 -3.62 -25.08
CA GLY A 115 4.48 -4.89 -25.63
C GLY A 115 5.98 -5.13 -25.46
N SER A 116 6.68 -4.33 -24.66
CA SER A 116 8.10 -4.55 -24.34
C SER A 116 8.35 -5.90 -23.64
N ASN A 117 9.60 -6.37 -23.65
CA ASN A 117 9.98 -7.49 -22.77
C ASN A 117 9.89 -7.06 -21.30
N SER A 118 9.55 -7.99 -20.40
CA SER A 118 9.45 -7.69 -18.97
C SER A 118 10.75 -7.31 -18.29
N ARG A 119 11.88 -7.77 -18.83
CA ARG A 119 13.23 -7.37 -18.38
C ARG A 119 13.60 -5.94 -18.79
N GLN A 120 12.79 -5.32 -19.64
CA GLN A 120 12.97 -3.95 -20.11
C GLN A 120 12.06 -2.95 -19.38
N VAL A 121 11.31 -3.41 -18.36
CA VAL A 121 10.53 -2.56 -17.47
C VAL A 121 11.25 -2.52 -16.12
N LEU A 122 11.68 -1.32 -15.72
CA LEU A 122 12.27 -1.10 -14.41
C LEU A 122 11.17 -0.73 -13.41
N LEU A 123 10.97 -1.56 -12.39
CA LEU A 123 10.14 -1.23 -11.23
C LEU A 123 11.05 -0.70 -10.12
N MET A 124 10.69 0.45 -9.57
CA MET A 124 11.39 1.08 -8.44
C MET A 124 10.43 1.30 -7.27
N ILE A 125 10.97 1.27 -6.07
CA ILE A 125 10.30 1.69 -4.85
C ILE A 125 11.11 2.86 -4.28
N ASP A 126 10.49 4.02 -4.15
CA ASP A 126 11.14 5.25 -3.69
C ASP A 126 12.44 5.56 -4.46
N GLY A 127 12.48 5.29 -5.77
CA GLY A 127 13.64 5.50 -6.64
C GLY A 127 14.71 4.40 -6.59
N ILE A 128 14.51 3.34 -5.79
CA ILE A 128 15.44 2.20 -5.70
C ILE A 128 14.92 1.04 -6.56
N PRO A 129 15.73 0.46 -7.47
CA PRO A 129 15.36 -0.71 -8.26
C PRO A 129 14.88 -1.90 -7.42
N PHE A 130 13.72 -2.45 -7.79
CA PHE A 130 13.11 -3.62 -7.15
C PHE A 130 13.22 -4.90 -7.98
N ASN A 131 13.64 -4.80 -9.25
CA ASN A 131 13.83 -5.96 -10.13
C ASN A 131 14.85 -6.95 -9.55
N THR A 132 14.54 -8.24 -9.67
CA THR A 132 15.44 -9.33 -9.23
C THR A 132 16.67 -9.40 -10.12
N GLN A 133 17.86 -9.56 -9.53
CA GLN A 133 19.10 -9.63 -10.32
C GLN A 133 19.17 -10.90 -11.19
N LEU A 134 18.56 -12.01 -10.73
CA LEU A 134 18.58 -13.28 -11.44
C LEU A 134 17.76 -13.24 -12.75
N SER A 135 16.54 -12.69 -12.69
CA SER A 135 15.62 -12.71 -13.83
C SER A 135 15.50 -11.36 -14.54
N GLY A 136 15.93 -10.26 -13.93
CA GLY A 136 15.72 -8.90 -14.43
C GLY A 136 14.27 -8.43 -14.38
N GLN A 137 13.36 -9.23 -13.83
CA GLN A 137 11.93 -8.95 -13.72
C GLN A 137 11.58 -8.55 -12.28
N ALA A 138 10.44 -7.87 -12.14
CA ALA A 138 9.85 -7.53 -10.86
C ALA A 138 8.43 -8.10 -10.76
N ASP A 139 8.07 -8.57 -9.56
CA ASP A 139 6.70 -8.98 -9.24
C ASP A 139 6.00 -7.81 -8.54
N PRO A 140 5.06 -7.11 -9.21
CA PRO A 140 4.34 -5.99 -8.59
C PRO A 140 3.33 -6.44 -7.53
N ALA A 141 2.89 -7.70 -7.49
CA ALA A 141 1.87 -8.13 -6.51
C ALA A 141 2.43 -8.26 -5.08
N ILE A 142 3.76 -8.30 -4.94
CA ILE A 142 4.44 -8.24 -3.64
C ILE A 142 4.09 -6.94 -2.89
N ILE A 143 3.87 -5.83 -3.59
CA ILE A 143 3.66 -4.51 -2.99
C ILE A 143 2.17 -4.30 -2.64
N PRO A 144 1.79 -4.23 -1.36
CA PRO A 144 0.41 -3.94 -0.95
C PRO A 144 0.00 -2.52 -1.34
N VAL A 145 -1.26 -2.33 -1.75
CA VAL A 145 -1.79 -1.01 -2.12
C VAL A 145 -1.77 0.00 -0.98
N GLU A 146 -1.93 -0.47 0.26
CA GLU A 146 -1.92 0.31 1.49
C GLU A 146 -0.57 0.98 1.75
N ASN A 147 0.51 0.50 1.13
CA ASN A 147 1.84 1.09 1.27
C ASN A 147 2.10 2.19 0.24
N ILE A 148 1.24 2.32 -0.78
CA ILE A 148 1.47 3.19 -1.94
C ILE A 148 0.82 4.55 -1.70
N GLU A 149 1.60 5.61 -1.90
CA GLU A 149 1.09 6.98 -1.92
C GLU A 149 0.77 7.42 -3.36
N ARG A 150 1.68 7.14 -4.30
CA ARG A 150 1.46 7.38 -5.72
C ARG A 150 2.33 6.46 -6.57
N ILE A 151 1.96 6.35 -7.84
CA ILE A 151 2.73 5.61 -8.85
C ILE A 151 3.12 6.60 -9.95
N GLU A 152 4.40 6.67 -10.25
CA GLU A 152 4.95 7.49 -11.34
C GLU A 152 5.36 6.55 -12.47
N ILE A 153 4.88 6.78 -13.69
CA ILE A 153 5.13 5.90 -14.83
C ILE A 153 5.69 6.72 -15.98
N LEU A 154 6.90 6.36 -16.38
CA LEU A 154 7.53 6.84 -17.60
C LEU A 154 7.47 5.72 -18.63
N LYS A 155 6.77 5.97 -19.74
CA LYS A 155 6.62 5.02 -20.84
C LYS A 155 7.64 5.31 -21.94
N GLY A 156 8.33 4.28 -22.42
CA GLY A 156 9.34 4.39 -23.48
C GLY A 156 10.77 4.30 -22.97
N ALA A 157 11.73 4.58 -23.84
CA ALA A 157 13.14 4.33 -23.58
C ALA A 157 13.73 5.31 -22.55
N SER A 158 14.13 4.79 -21.38
CA SER A 158 14.84 5.57 -20.35
C SER A 158 16.19 4.97 -19.97
N SER A 159 16.78 4.20 -20.88
CA SER A 159 18.00 3.42 -20.61
C SER A 159 19.24 4.25 -20.30
N SER A 160 19.30 5.49 -20.80
CA SER A 160 20.41 6.42 -20.53
C SER A 160 20.52 6.81 -19.06
N VAL A 161 19.38 6.89 -18.36
CA VAL A 161 19.33 7.31 -16.95
C VAL A 161 19.26 6.09 -16.03
N TRP A 162 18.48 5.07 -16.41
CA TRP A 162 18.08 3.99 -15.51
C TRP A 162 18.54 2.58 -15.94
N GLY A 163 19.24 2.45 -17.07
CA GLY A 163 19.80 1.17 -17.53
C GLY A 163 18.80 0.30 -18.29
N SER A 164 18.48 -0.91 -17.79
CA SER A 164 17.60 -1.87 -18.50
C SER A 164 16.11 -1.47 -18.42
N SER A 165 15.76 -0.35 -19.05
CA SER A 165 14.45 0.31 -18.99
C SER A 165 13.96 0.76 -20.38
N LEU A 166 14.18 -0.07 -21.41
CA LEU A 166 13.78 0.25 -22.79
C LEU A 166 12.25 0.36 -22.95
N GLY A 167 11.48 -0.42 -22.20
CA GLY A 167 10.01 -0.36 -22.18
C GLY A 167 9.48 0.78 -21.32
N GLY A 168 10.19 1.09 -20.24
CA GLY A 168 9.87 2.20 -19.36
C GLY A 168 10.27 1.97 -17.91
N VAL A 169 9.83 2.90 -17.07
CA VAL A 169 10.10 2.93 -15.63
C VAL A 169 8.79 3.12 -14.89
N ILE A 170 8.54 2.28 -13.90
CA ILE A 170 7.45 2.42 -12.93
C ILE A 170 8.09 2.68 -11.59
N ASN A 171 7.84 3.83 -10.99
CA ASN A 171 8.34 4.20 -9.68
C ASN A 171 7.18 4.29 -8.70
N VAL A 172 7.22 3.45 -7.67
CA VAL A 172 6.23 3.39 -6.61
C VAL A 172 6.73 4.25 -5.47
N ILE A 173 5.97 5.29 -5.15
CA ILE A 173 6.27 6.11 -3.98
C ILE A 173 5.46 5.58 -2.83
N THR A 174 6.15 5.14 -1.78
CA THR A 174 5.48 4.63 -0.59
C THR A 174 5.00 5.75 0.31
N LYS A 175 3.98 5.46 1.13
CA LYS A 175 3.46 6.42 2.12
C LYS A 175 4.57 6.93 3.01
N ASP A 176 4.57 8.24 3.20
CA ASP A 176 5.54 8.90 4.07
C ASP A 176 5.13 8.72 5.54
N VAL A 177 6.06 9.02 6.42
CA VAL A 177 5.84 9.08 7.86
C VAL A 177 4.77 10.11 8.22
N GLY A 178 4.15 9.95 9.38
CA GLY A 178 3.28 10.99 9.92
C GLY A 178 4.04 12.24 10.32
N ASP A 179 3.38 13.38 10.22
CA ASP A 179 3.86 14.71 10.64
C ASP A 179 3.30 15.15 12.01
N SER A 180 2.27 14.45 12.49
CA SER A 180 1.51 14.77 13.70
C SER A 180 1.90 13.89 14.89
N VAL A 181 1.94 14.51 16.07
CA VAL A 181 2.13 13.80 17.36
C VAL A 181 0.95 12.90 17.68
N VAL A 182 -0.25 13.31 17.30
CA VAL A 182 -1.43 12.44 17.37
C VAL A 182 -1.37 11.47 16.20
N PRO A 183 -1.25 10.14 16.44
CA PRO A 183 -1.16 9.17 15.37
C PRO A 183 -2.46 9.10 14.58
N LYS A 184 -2.33 9.01 13.25
CA LYS A 184 -3.43 8.78 12.33
C LYS A 184 -3.36 7.33 11.86
N GLY A 185 -4.51 6.69 11.78
CA GLY A 185 -4.60 5.30 11.36
C GLY A 185 -5.76 5.04 10.42
N LYS A 186 -5.63 3.97 9.63
CA LYS A 186 -6.69 3.46 8.77
C LYS A 186 -6.79 1.96 8.97
N PHE A 187 -7.98 1.48 9.31
CA PHE A 187 -8.29 0.06 9.28
C PHE A 187 -9.26 -0.19 8.13
N LYS A 188 -8.98 -1.20 7.31
CA LYS A 188 -9.82 -1.57 6.16
C LYS A 188 -9.96 -3.08 6.12
N THR A 189 -11.21 -3.53 6.11
CA THR A 189 -11.59 -4.91 5.81
C THR A 189 -12.21 -4.96 4.42
N THR A 190 -11.94 -6.01 3.66
CA THR A 190 -12.41 -6.19 2.28
C THR A 190 -12.87 -7.61 2.10
N PHE A 191 -14.09 -7.77 1.60
CA PHE A 191 -14.68 -9.06 1.23
C PHE A 191 -14.88 -9.09 -0.28
N ALA A 192 -14.52 -10.21 -0.91
CA ALA A 192 -14.68 -10.41 -2.34
C ALA A 192 -15.08 -11.87 -2.65
N GLY A 193 -15.24 -12.19 -3.94
CA GLY A 193 -15.54 -13.55 -4.38
C GLY A 193 -14.45 -14.57 -3.97
N PHE A 194 -14.74 -15.86 -4.13
CA PHE A 194 -13.82 -16.96 -3.75
C PHE A 194 -13.46 -16.94 -2.26
N SER A 195 -14.43 -16.61 -1.41
CA SER A 195 -14.26 -16.47 0.05
C SER A 195 -13.12 -15.53 0.45
N THR A 196 -12.79 -14.55 -0.40
CA THR A 196 -11.62 -13.69 -0.20
C THR A 196 -11.90 -12.68 0.89
N THR A 197 -11.04 -12.65 1.91
CA THR A 197 -11.05 -11.65 2.98
C THR A 197 -9.67 -11.02 3.10
N LYS A 198 -9.60 -9.69 3.06
CA LYS A 198 -8.38 -8.93 3.33
C LYS A 198 -8.61 -7.95 4.48
N ASN A 199 -7.76 -7.99 5.48
CA ASN A 199 -7.71 -7.00 6.55
C ASN A 199 -6.39 -6.24 6.46
N SER A 200 -6.45 -4.93 6.57
CA SER A 200 -5.29 -4.05 6.52
C SER A 200 -5.39 -2.98 7.59
N LEU A 201 -4.24 -2.69 8.21
CA LEU A 201 -4.07 -1.65 9.22
C LEU A 201 -2.89 -0.78 8.81
N GLU A 202 -3.07 0.52 8.92
CA GLU A 202 -2.06 1.54 8.69
C GLU A 202 -2.01 2.46 9.91
N LEU A 203 -0.81 2.85 10.33
CA LEU A 203 -0.57 3.79 11.41
C LEU A 203 0.59 4.71 11.02
N ALA A 204 0.39 6.02 11.13
CA ALA A 204 1.38 7.04 10.85
C ALA A 204 1.39 8.07 11.98
N GLY A 205 2.58 8.52 12.39
CA GLY A 205 2.70 9.56 13.40
C GLY A 205 4.13 10.07 13.53
N LYS A 206 4.33 10.99 14.47
CA LYS A 206 5.62 11.59 14.78
C LYS A 206 5.84 11.61 16.29
N ILE A 207 7.01 11.16 16.74
CA ILE A 207 7.43 11.23 18.14
C ILE A 207 8.69 12.09 18.18
N SER A 208 8.59 13.30 18.75
CA SER A 208 9.66 14.30 18.68
C SER A 208 10.09 14.53 17.22
N ASP A 209 11.36 14.40 16.86
CA ASP A 209 11.88 14.55 15.49
C ASP A 209 11.89 13.24 14.67
N VAL A 210 11.26 12.19 15.19
CA VAL A 210 11.18 10.87 14.55
C VAL A 210 9.77 10.62 14.03
N GLY A 211 9.60 10.67 12.72
CA GLY A 211 8.39 10.24 12.04
C GLY A 211 8.37 8.72 11.84
N TYR A 212 7.19 8.12 11.89
CA TYR A 212 6.99 6.72 11.57
C TYR A 212 5.73 6.50 10.71
N PHE A 213 5.77 5.43 9.93
CA PHE A 213 4.65 4.81 9.24
C PHE A 213 4.80 3.29 9.39
N VAL A 214 3.72 2.61 9.73
CA VAL A 214 3.67 1.15 9.83
C VAL A 214 2.37 0.67 9.21
N SER A 215 2.45 -0.37 8.41
CA SER A 215 1.29 -1.04 7.84
C SER A 215 1.42 -2.55 7.95
N GLY A 216 0.27 -3.21 8.07
CA GLY A 216 0.16 -4.66 8.14
C GLY A 216 -1.11 -5.13 7.46
N SER A 217 -1.03 -6.23 6.72
CA SER A 217 -2.16 -6.81 6.03
C SER A 217 -2.16 -8.32 6.08
N TYR A 218 -3.35 -8.90 6.26
CA TYR A 218 -3.61 -10.33 6.16
C TYR A 218 -4.67 -10.56 5.10
N LEU A 219 -4.37 -11.44 4.13
CA LEU A 219 -5.29 -11.86 3.09
C LEU A 219 -5.48 -13.37 3.14
N GLU A 220 -6.71 -13.82 2.95
CA GLU A 220 -7.08 -15.22 2.83
C GLU A 220 -8.10 -15.39 1.69
N THR A 221 -7.95 -16.43 0.88
CA THR A 221 -8.82 -16.71 -0.28
C THR A 221 -8.77 -18.19 -0.66
N ASP A 222 -9.89 -18.72 -1.17
CA ASP A 222 -9.95 -20.07 -1.76
C ASP A 222 -9.35 -20.11 -3.18
N GLY A 223 -9.10 -18.94 -3.77
CA GLY A 223 -8.58 -18.80 -5.12
C GLY A 223 -9.59 -19.15 -6.22
N ILE A 224 -9.20 -18.93 -7.47
CA ILE A 224 -10.07 -19.09 -8.65
C ILE A 224 -10.08 -20.53 -9.15
N LYS A 225 -8.99 -21.27 -8.92
CA LYS A 225 -8.78 -22.66 -9.36
C LYS A 225 -8.70 -23.60 -8.17
N SER A 226 -8.94 -24.89 -8.42
CA SER A 226 -8.70 -25.91 -7.39
C SER A 226 -7.23 -25.89 -6.93
N ARG A 227 -7.00 -25.90 -5.62
CA ARG A 227 -5.67 -25.80 -4.98
C ARG A 227 -4.94 -24.50 -5.33
N SER A 228 -5.69 -23.40 -5.43
CA SER A 228 -5.13 -22.04 -5.55
C SER A 228 -5.48 -21.17 -4.35
N ASP A 229 -5.85 -21.82 -3.24
CA ASP A 229 -6.00 -21.18 -1.94
C ASP A 229 -4.70 -20.47 -1.55
N ALA A 230 -4.83 -19.29 -0.97
CA ALA A 230 -3.70 -18.44 -0.62
C ALA A 230 -3.95 -17.72 0.71
N GLN A 231 -2.88 -17.62 1.48
CA GLN A 231 -2.80 -16.81 2.69
C GLN A 231 -1.56 -15.93 2.62
N GLU A 232 -1.74 -14.61 2.73
CA GLU A 232 -0.64 -13.65 2.67
C GLU A 232 -0.58 -12.82 3.95
N LYS A 233 0.65 -12.58 4.43
CA LYS A 233 0.93 -11.70 5.56
C LYS A 233 2.00 -10.72 5.15
N LYS A 234 1.63 -9.45 5.01
CA LYS A 234 2.56 -8.40 4.59
C LYS A 234 2.67 -7.36 5.69
N ILE A 235 3.89 -6.94 5.99
CA ILE A 235 4.20 -5.90 6.98
C ILE A 235 5.18 -4.94 6.32
N PHE A 236 4.98 -3.65 6.55
CA PHE A 236 5.91 -2.63 6.11
C PHE A 236 6.05 -1.55 7.17
N GLY A 237 7.24 -0.99 7.27
CA GLY A 237 7.49 0.16 8.13
C GLY A 237 8.45 1.12 7.47
N LYS A 238 8.23 2.41 7.71
CA LYS A 238 9.11 3.50 7.33
C LYS A 238 9.32 4.38 8.55
N VAL A 239 10.55 4.76 8.80
CA VAL A 239 10.95 5.65 9.89
C VAL A 239 11.80 6.76 9.28
N SER A 240 11.57 7.98 9.73
CA SER A 240 12.43 9.10 9.38
C SER A 240 12.88 9.84 10.61
N ALA A 241 14.17 10.15 10.71
CA ALA A 241 14.74 10.95 11.77
C ALA A 241 15.35 12.22 11.18
N SER A 242 14.93 13.38 11.67
CA SER A 242 15.56 14.66 11.32
C SER A 242 16.62 14.95 12.37
N ILE A 243 17.90 15.00 11.97
CA ILE A 243 19.01 15.28 12.90
C ILE A 243 19.19 16.79 13.05
N ASN A 244 19.02 17.53 11.95
CA ASN A 244 18.99 18.98 11.87
C ASN A 244 18.22 19.40 10.60
N ASP A 245 18.10 20.70 10.35
CA ASP A 245 17.37 21.23 9.18
C ASP A 245 17.97 20.80 7.82
N ALA A 246 19.21 20.29 7.79
CA ALA A 246 19.91 19.88 6.58
C ALA A 246 19.96 18.35 6.38
N LEU A 247 19.69 17.55 7.43
CA LEU A 247 19.90 16.11 7.42
C LEU A 247 18.66 15.35 7.92
N LYS A 248 18.01 14.65 6.99
CA LYS A 248 16.94 13.70 7.25
C LYS A 248 17.37 12.29 6.83
N ILE A 249 17.34 11.34 7.76
CA ILE A 249 17.56 9.92 7.48
C ILE A 249 16.20 9.26 7.32
N ILE A 250 16.01 8.48 6.25
CA ILE A 250 14.81 7.70 6.01
C ILE A 250 15.21 6.23 5.87
N SER A 251 14.57 5.37 6.64
CA SER A 251 14.75 3.93 6.62
C SER A 251 13.40 3.26 6.40
N SER A 252 13.34 2.31 5.47
CA SER A 252 12.14 1.51 5.22
C SER A 252 12.47 0.02 5.24
N PHE A 253 11.55 -0.77 5.77
CA PHE A 253 11.64 -2.22 5.82
C PHE A 253 10.30 -2.83 5.40
N GLY A 254 10.35 -3.93 4.68
CA GLY A 254 9.16 -4.68 4.25
C GLY A 254 9.39 -6.17 4.45
N TYR A 255 8.34 -6.86 4.88
CA TYR A 255 8.27 -8.31 4.97
C TYR A 255 7.01 -8.77 4.24
N THR A 256 7.17 -9.73 3.34
CA THR A 256 6.11 -10.26 2.47
C THR A 256 6.15 -11.76 2.43
#